data_AF-A0A7C3HGP5-F1
#
_entry.id   AF-A0A7C3HGP5-F1
#
_cell.length_a   1.000
_cell.length_b   1.000
_cell.length_c   1.000
_cell.angle_alpha   90.00
_cell.angle_beta   90.00
_cell.angle_gamma   90.00
#
_symmetry.space_group_name_H-M   'P 1'
#
loop_
_entity.id
_entity.type
_entity.pdbx_description
1 polymer ?
#
loop_
_entity_poly.entity_id
_entity_poly.type
_entity_poly.pdbx_seq_one_letter_code
_entity_poly.pdbx_strand_id
1 'polypeptide(L)'
;MATKRKPNYSLYGKISDRSGEPISGLSVRAFDQDPKSPNDPLGEATTSEEGRYLIRFEEKDFMVGGVESGGPDVFIRVYDGEELLGESDVRRNAKNRIIIDLIVDYIEMTTNEPARSVSGIITDANDDHLEGLIVRAFDRDLRSEQFLGESRTDENGGYSIQYYSKQFRKREKLAADLVIKVYKAKNKAAAESAILFNAPFSANIDLTVPVSAFQPPSLFEKIKKTLKPLLDDVVFSDLNENEKHQDISFLSGETGFDKDTIARFVLAHRLADEAIQPEFWFVLLGGSFYQFRPNKTLDDQYSVMVDSLNSVSELQVRKALARGFKQIEIPEKLKKKESVMDKGISGVFCIALYS
;
A
#
# COMPACT_ATOMS: atom_id res chain seq x y z
N MET A 1 69.01 7.10 17.20
CA MET A 1 68.11 5.94 17.00
C MET A 1 67.08 5.95 18.12
N ALA A 2 65.84 6.35 17.83
CA ALA A 2 64.76 6.33 18.82
C ALA A 2 64.20 4.90 18.92
N THR A 3 64.31 4.30 20.10
CA THR A 3 63.65 3.04 20.44
C THR A 3 62.14 3.24 20.37
N LYS A 4 61.48 2.70 19.35
CA LYS A 4 60.01 2.50 19.37
C LYS A 4 59.70 1.63 20.60
N ARG A 5 59.15 2.24 21.66
CA ARG A 5 58.63 1.48 22.81
C ARG A 5 57.48 0.60 22.32
N LYS A 6 57.34 -0.59 22.91
CA LYS A 6 56.25 -1.51 22.57
C LYS A 6 54.94 -1.02 23.20
N PRO A 7 53.79 -1.29 22.57
CA PRO A 7 52.49 -1.02 23.18
C PRO A 7 52.37 -1.72 24.53
N ASN A 8 51.94 -0.95 25.54
CA ASN A 8 51.89 -1.43 26.92
C ASN A 8 50.50 -1.89 27.34
N TYR A 9 49.43 -1.50 26.63
CA TYR A 9 48.05 -1.89 26.93
C TYR A 9 47.55 -2.93 25.93
N SER A 10 46.72 -3.85 26.42
CA SER A 10 46.05 -4.87 25.62
C SER A 10 44.59 -5.00 26.07
N LEU A 11 43.68 -4.62 25.18
CA LEU A 11 42.24 -4.78 25.32
C LEU A 11 41.78 -5.94 24.44
N TYR A 12 41.10 -6.91 25.02
CA TYR A 12 40.60 -8.08 24.29
C TYR A 12 39.29 -8.56 24.89
N GLY A 13 38.59 -9.42 24.18
CA GLY A 13 37.33 -10.00 24.66
C GLY A 13 36.65 -10.80 23.57
N LYS A 14 35.42 -11.22 23.86
CA LYS A 14 34.53 -11.96 22.97
C LYS A 14 33.26 -11.15 22.70
N ILE A 15 32.89 -11.07 21.43
CA ILE A 15 31.59 -10.57 20.98
C ILE A 15 30.70 -11.77 20.66
N SER A 16 29.48 -11.77 21.19
CA SER A 16 28.49 -12.82 20.95
C SER A 16 27.10 -12.25 20.72
N ASP A 17 26.21 -13.04 20.14
CA ASP A 17 24.80 -12.69 20.04
C ASP A 17 24.06 -12.97 21.37
N ARG A 18 22.74 -12.73 21.40
CA ARG A 18 21.90 -13.00 22.59
C ARG A 18 21.78 -14.48 22.93
N SER A 19 22.09 -15.39 22.00
CA SER A 19 22.12 -16.83 22.24
C SER A 19 23.46 -17.32 22.81
N GLY A 20 24.49 -16.47 22.78
CA GLY A 20 25.84 -16.76 23.27
C GLY A 20 26.80 -17.25 22.18
N GLU A 21 26.34 -17.30 20.92
CA GLU A 21 27.15 -17.71 19.78
C GLU A 21 28.19 -16.62 19.43
N PRO A 22 29.45 -17.00 19.16
CA PRO A 22 30.48 -16.05 18.75
C PRO A 22 30.14 -15.38 17.42
N ILE A 23 30.43 -14.08 17.30
CA ILE A 23 30.20 -13.36 16.04
C ILE A 23 31.52 -12.94 15.41
N SER A 24 31.76 -13.39 14.18
CA SER A 24 32.96 -13.06 13.39
C SER A 24 32.76 -11.86 12.47
N GLY A 25 33.85 -11.19 12.09
CA GLY A 25 33.82 -10.13 11.08
C GLY A 25 33.33 -8.75 11.53
N LEU A 26 32.95 -8.58 12.79
CA LEU A 26 32.52 -7.27 13.32
C LEU A 26 33.70 -6.36 13.60
N SER A 27 33.53 -5.06 13.38
CA SER A 27 34.49 -4.03 13.77
C SER A 27 34.29 -3.67 15.24
N VAL A 28 35.32 -3.80 16.06
CA VAL A 28 35.37 -3.38 17.45
C VAL A 28 36.28 -2.17 17.55
N ARG A 29 35.73 -1.02 17.95
CA ARG A 29 36.45 0.24 18.13
C ARG A 29 36.51 0.58 19.62
N ALA A 30 37.71 0.83 20.12
CA ALA A 30 37.96 1.16 21.51
C ALA A 30 38.18 2.67 21.69
N PHE A 31 37.70 3.19 22.80
CA PHE A 31 37.76 4.60 23.13
C PHE A 31 38.13 4.78 24.60
N ASP A 32 38.84 5.87 24.87
CA ASP A 32 38.97 6.45 26.20
C ASP A 32 37.91 7.55 26.40
N GLN A 33 37.34 7.63 27.60
CA GLN A 33 36.35 8.63 27.96
C GLN A 33 36.83 9.54 29.09
N ASP A 34 37.18 10.77 28.71
CA ASP A 34 37.41 11.85 29.65
C ASP A 34 36.13 12.61 30.04
N PRO A 35 36.01 13.11 31.29
CA PRO A 35 34.84 13.88 31.73
C PRO A 35 34.55 15.18 30.94
N LYS A 36 35.52 15.69 30.16
CA LYS A 36 35.45 17.00 29.47
C LYS A 36 36.10 17.05 28.09
N SER A 37 36.54 15.91 27.54
CA SER A 37 37.11 15.77 26.19
C SER A 37 36.14 15.00 25.28
N PRO A 38 36.20 15.16 23.96
CA PRO A 38 35.73 14.12 23.05
C PRO A 38 36.45 12.81 23.34
N ASN A 39 35.77 11.67 23.12
CA ASN A 39 36.37 10.36 23.36
C ASN A 39 37.58 10.13 22.43
N ASP A 40 38.71 9.71 23.01
CA ASP A 40 39.94 9.48 22.27
C ASP A 40 39.97 8.04 21.71
N PRO A 41 40.20 7.86 20.39
CA PRO A 41 40.23 6.53 19.78
C PRO A 41 41.51 5.78 20.17
N LEU A 42 41.36 4.63 20.82
CA LEU A 42 42.46 3.77 21.25
C LEU A 42 42.85 2.74 20.19
N GLY A 43 41.95 2.43 19.26
CA GLY A 43 42.21 1.55 18.13
C GLY A 43 41.00 0.74 17.71
N GLU A 44 41.20 -0.10 16.71
CA GLU A 44 40.16 -0.93 16.08
C GLU A 44 40.69 -2.34 15.82
N ALA A 45 39.81 -3.33 15.90
CA ALA A 45 40.08 -4.71 15.53
C ALA A 45 38.83 -5.37 14.94
N THR A 46 39.02 -6.41 14.13
CA THR A 46 37.92 -7.24 13.63
C THR A 46 37.80 -8.50 14.47
N THR A 47 36.58 -8.94 14.79
CA THR A 47 36.37 -10.20 15.52
C THR A 47 36.74 -11.42 14.67
N SER A 48 37.39 -12.40 15.29
CA SER A 48 37.73 -13.69 14.67
C SER A 48 36.50 -14.61 14.54
N GLU A 49 36.67 -15.78 13.91
CA GLU A 49 35.65 -16.85 13.87
C GLU A 49 35.13 -17.26 15.26
N GLU A 50 35.94 -17.07 16.30
CA GLU A 50 35.59 -17.38 17.69
C GLU A 50 34.97 -16.18 18.43
N GLY A 51 34.66 -15.11 17.69
CA GLY A 51 34.15 -13.84 18.20
C GLY A 51 35.18 -13.01 18.96
N ARG A 52 36.46 -13.37 18.91
CA ARG A 52 37.51 -12.73 19.73
C ARG A 52 38.15 -11.54 19.02
N TYR A 53 38.48 -10.50 19.77
CA TYR A 53 39.23 -9.35 19.27
C TYR A 53 40.41 -8.98 20.18
N LEU A 54 41.40 -8.27 19.65
CA LEU A 54 42.54 -7.73 20.39
C LEU A 54 42.96 -6.37 19.83
N ILE A 55 42.90 -5.34 20.67
CA ILE A 55 43.36 -3.97 20.39
C ILE A 55 44.55 -3.68 21.31
N ARG A 56 45.63 -3.12 20.74
CA ARG A 56 46.85 -2.74 21.46
C ARG A 56 47.10 -1.25 21.30
N PHE A 57 47.34 -0.57 22.42
CA PHE A 57 47.55 0.88 22.46
C PHE A 57 48.58 1.28 23.53
N GLU A 58 48.98 2.54 23.52
CA GLU A 58 50.01 3.15 24.36
C GLU A 58 49.44 4.27 25.24
N GLU A 59 50.18 4.67 26.27
CA GLU A 59 49.73 5.73 27.19
C GLU A 59 49.45 7.06 26.48
N LYS A 60 50.21 7.38 25.43
CA LYS A 60 50.03 8.61 24.65
C LYS A 60 48.67 8.66 23.92
N ASP A 61 48.00 7.51 23.74
CA ASP A 61 46.76 7.41 22.97
C ASP A 61 45.54 7.83 23.80
N PHE A 62 45.69 7.93 25.13
CA PHE A 62 44.67 8.46 26.04
C PHE A 62 45.13 9.68 26.83
N MET A 63 46.42 9.81 27.16
CA MET A 63 46.93 10.94 27.96
C MET A 63 46.85 12.29 27.23
N VAL A 64 45.72 13.00 27.32
CA VAL A 64 45.56 14.36 26.81
C VAL A 64 46.13 15.36 27.83
N GLY A 65 47.23 16.04 27.46
CA GLY A 65 47.81 17.13 28.27
C GLY A 65 48.68 16.69 29.46
N GLY A 66 48.98 15.40 29.59
CA GLY A 66 50.01 14.89 30.52
C GLY A 66 49.56 14.72 31.98
N VAL A 67 48.25 14.72 32.26
CA VAL A 67 47.71 14.48 33.60
C VAL A 67 46.60 13.43 33.53
N GLU A 68 46.99 12.16 33.69
CA GLU A 68 46.07 11.11 34.08
C GLU A 68 46.68 10.30 35.22
N SER A 69 45.93 10.18 36.31
CA SER A 69 46.29 9.41 37.49
C SER A 69 45.35 8.21 37.58
N GLY A 70 45.70 7.11 36.93
CA GLY A 70 44.99 5.83 37.16
C GLY A 70 44.84 4.90 35.96
N GLY A 71 45.13 5.36 34.74
CA GLY A 71 44.92 4.60 33.50
C GLY A 71 43.64 5.01 32.79
N PRO A 72 43.38 4.50 31.57
CA PRO A 72 42.30 4.97 30.72
C PRO A 72 40.91 4.53 31.22
N ASP A 73 39.90 5.33 30.93
CA ASP A 73 38.48 5.06 31.10
C ASP A 73 37.91 4.42 29.82
N VAL A 74 38.12 3.11 29.67
CA VAL A 74 37.94 2.40 28.40
C VAL A 74 36.53 1.87 28.18
N PHE A 75 35.99 2.07 26.99
CA PHE A 75 34.81 1.36 26.49
C PHE A 75 34.99 0.94 25.02
N ILE A 76 34.14 0.03 24.54
CA ILE A 76 34.11 -0.39 23.13
C ILE A 76 32.77 -0.09 22.47
N ARG A 77 32.82 0.10 21.17
CA ARG A 77 31.67 0.06 20.26
C ARG A 77 31.88 -1.03 19.23
N VAL A 78 30.82 -1.76 18.93
CA VAL A 78 30.83 -2.85 17.97
C VAL A 78 29.96 -2.48 16.77
N TYR A 79 30.50 -2.65 15.57
CA TYR A 79 29.87 -2.25 14.31
C TYR A 79 29.80 -3.40 13.31
N ASP A 80 28.74 -3.41 12.51
CA ASP A 80 28.66 -4.10 11.21
C ASP A 80 28.65 -3.05 10.10
N GLY A 81 29.76 -2.96 9.35
CA GLY A 81 30.01 -1.82 8.46
C GLY A 81 29.99 -0.49 9.22
N GLU A 82 28.95 0.32 8.98
CA GLU A 82 28.72 1.61 9.65
C GLU A 82 27.62 1.53 10.74
N GLU A 83 26.91 0.40 10.87
CA GLU A 83 25.82 0.23 11.83
C GLU A 83 26.39 -0.10 13.22
N LEU A 84 26.10 0.74 14.24
CA LEU A 84 26.45 0.48 15.63
C LEU A 84 25.52 -0.59 16.22
N LEU A 85 26.06 -1.75 16.55
CA LEU A 85 25.33 -2.89 17.12
C LEU A 85 25.27 -2.86 18.66
N GLY A 86 26.26 -2.23 19.30
CA GLY A 86 26.31 -2.13 20.75
C GLY A 86 27.49 -1.33 21.27
N GLU A 87 27.36 -0.86 22.50
CA GLU A 87 28.38 -0.15 23.27
C GLU A 87 28.51 -0.81 24.64
N SER A 88 29.73 -0.97 25.15
CA SER A 88 29.96 -1.50 26.49
C SER A 88 29.85 -0.40 27.55
N ASP A 89 29.64 -0.79 28.80
CA ASP A 89 29.90 0.11 29.93
C ASP A 89 31.36 0.56 29.97
N VAL A 90 31.60 1.75 30.54
CA VAL A 90 32.92 2.34 30.70
C VAL A 90 33.66 1.69 31.86
N ARG A 91 34.86 1.18 31.59
CA ARG A 91 35.78 0.66 32.59
C ARG A 91 36.80 1.71 33.00
N ARG A 92 36.55 2.30 34.16
CA ARG A 92 37.39 3.38 34.67
C ARG A 92 38.76 2.94 35.17
N ASN A 93 39.78 3.76 34.96
CA ASN A 93 41.15 3.56 35.46
C ASN A 93 41.70 2.16 35.16
N ALA A 94 41.55 1.73 33.90
CA ALA A 94 41.84 0.37 33.49
C ALA A 94 43.36 0.11 33.53
N LYS A 95 43.74 -1.08 34.01
CA LYS A 95 45.14 -1.54 33.96
C LYS A 95 45.52 -1.96 32.54
N ASN A 96 46.79 -2.26 32.34
CA ASN A 96 47.36 -2.62 31.05
C ASN A 96 46.81 -3.91 30.39
N ARG A 97 46.01 -4.72 31.10
CA ARG A 97 45.28 -5.86 30.54
C ARG A 97 43.79 -5.68 30.80
N ILE A 98 43.02 -5.47 29.74
CA ILE A 98 41.61 -5.11 29.79
C ILE A 98 40.81 -6.18 29.07
N ILE A 99 39.75 -6.68 29.70
CA ILE A 99 38.88 -7.71 29.13
C ILE A 99 37.46 -7.18 29.01
N ILE A 100 36.92 -6.96 27.81
CA ILE A 100 35.52 -6.53 27.64
C ILE A 100 34.83 -7.50 26.68
N ASP A 101 33.93 -8.31 27.22
CA ASP A 101 32.99 -9.09 26.43
C ASP A 101 31.70 -8.29 26.23
N LEU A 102 31.07 -8.42 25.07
CA LEU A 102 29.82 -7.72 24.79
C LEU A 102 28.86 -8.62 24.01
N ILE A 103 27.63 -8.71 24.52
CA ILE A 103 26.51 -9.30 23.82
C ILE A 103 25.87 -8.21 22.95
N VAL A 104 25.76 -8.44 21.65
CA VAL A 104 25.15 -7.50 20.70
C VAL A 104 23.90 -8.11 20.08
N ASP A 105 22.98 -7.26 19.66
CA ASP A 105 21.79 -7.67 18.90
C ASP A 105 22.18 -7.78 17.42
N TYR A 106 22.87 -8.87 17.10
CA TYR A 106 23.36 -9.15 15.76
C TYR A 106 22.66 -10.38 15.20
N ILE A 107 22.02 -10.19 14.04
CA ILE A 107 21.50 -11.27 13.22
C ILE A 107 22.50 -11.39 12.08
N GLU A 108 23.29 -12.46 12.10
CA GLU A 108 24.26 -12.73 11.04
C GLU A 108 23.52 -12.73 9.70
N MET A 109 23.79 -11.71 8.87
CA MET A 109 23.28 -11.63 7.50
C MET A 109 24.00 -12.68 6.66
N THR A 110 23.76 -13.95 6.98
CA THR A 110 24.14 -15.02 6.07
C THR A 110 23.46 -14.73 4.75
N THR A 111 24.25 -14.64 3.69
CA THR A 111 23.84 -14.43 2.29
C THR A 111 23.00 -15.59 1.75
N ASN A 112 22.42 -16.40 2.63
CA ASN A 112 21.71 -17.64 2.39
C ASN A 112 20.45 -17.73 3.27
N GLU A 113 19.76 -16.59 3.52
CA GLU A 113 18.39 -16.65 4.05
C GLU A 113 17.57 -17.57 3.13
N PRO A 114 16.93 -18.62 3.66
CA PRO A 114 16.12 -19.50 2.84
C PRO A 114 15.04 -18.68 2.15
N ALA A 115 15.06 -18.69 0.82
CA ALA A 115 14.04 -18.03 0.01
C ALA A 115 12.68 -18.57 0.45
N ARG A 116 11.79 -17.66 0.83
CA ARG A 116 10.38 -18.00 1.04
C ARG A 116 9.68 -17.88 -0.30
N SER A 117 8.68 -18.71 -0.53
CA SER A 117 7.87 -18.68 -1.74
C SER A 117 6.39 -18.70 -1.40
N VAL A 118 5.61 -17.96 -2.19
CA VAL A 118 4.16 -18.12 -2.26
C VAL A 118 3.77 -18.38 -3.70
N SER A 119 3.01 -19.44 -3.92
CA SER A 119 2.47 -19.81 -5.23
C SER A 119 0.97 -20.08 -5.15
N GLY A 120 0.32 -20.22 -6.29
CA GLY A 120 -1.10 -20.52 -6.36
C GLY A 120 -1.63 -20.42 -7.77
N ILE A 121 -2.93 -20.65 -7.92
CA ILE A 121 -3.67 -20.55 -9.17
C ILE A 121 -4.69 -19.42 -9.05
N ILE A 122 -4.78 -18.61 -10.10
CA ILE A 122 -5.77 -17.55 -10.24
C ILE A 122 -6.85 -17.99 -11.24
N THR A 123 -8.10 -18.06 -10.77
CA THR A 123 -9.26 -18.40 -11.60
C THR A 123 -10.29 -17.28 -11.60
N ASP A 124 -11.20 -17.27 -12.59
CA ASP A 124 -12.41 -16.44 -12.53
C ASP A 124 -13.56 -17.17 -11.81
N ALA A 125 -14.74 -16.55 -11.75
CA ALA A 125 -15.90 -17.13 -11.07
C ALA A 125 -16.51 -18.37 -11.76
N ASN A 126 -16.05 -18.72 -12.96
CA ASN A 126 -16.41 -19.94 -13.69
C ASN A 126 -15.33 -21.02 -13.57
N ASP A 127 -14.33 -20.82 -12.70
CA ASP A 127 -13.14 -21.64 -12.55
C ASP A 127 -12.21 -21.66 -13.77
N ASP A 128 -12.33 -20.69 -14.69
CA ASP A 128 -11.42 -20.54 -15.82
C ASP A 128 -10.08 -19.93 -15.37
N HIS A 129 -8.96 -20.51 -15.81
CA HIS A 129 -7.62 -20.02 -15.49
C HIS A 129 -7.31 -18.67 -16.14
N LEU A 130 -6.70 -17.76 -15.38
CA LEU A 130 -6.47 -16.38 -15.82
C LEU A 130 -4.99 -16.07 -16.07
N GLU A 131 -4.60 -15.96 -17.34
CA GLU A 131 -3.24 -15.62 -17.78
C GLU A 131 -2.93 -14.10 -17.71
N GLY A 132 -1.66 -13.76 -17.47
CA GLY A 132 -1.09 -12.44 -17.69
C GLY A 132 -1.42 -11.39 -16.63
N LEU A 133 -2.12 -11.76 -15.55
CA LEU A 133 -2.43 -10.89 -14.43
C LEU A 133 -1.18 -10.63 -13.59
N ILE A 134 -1.08 -9.42 -13.04
CA ILE A 134 0.01 -9.07 -12.12
C ILE A 134 -0.40 -9.52 -10.72
N VAL A 135 0.41 -10.36 -10.09
CA VAL A 135 0.19 -10.84 -8.72
C VAL A 135 1.27 -10.22 -7.82
N ARG A 136 0.87 -9.67 -6.68
CA ARG A 136 1.78 -9.05 -5.72
C ARG A 136 1.58 -9.64 -4.33
N ALA A 137 2.68 -9.93 -3.66
CA ALA A 137 2.71 -10.35 -2.28
C ALA A 137 3.06 -9.17 -1.36
N PHE A 138 2.34 -9.09 -0.24
CA PHE A 138 2.57 -8.10 0.81
C PHE A 138 2.64 -8.76 2.18
N ASP A 139 3.49 -8.22 3.06
CA ASP A 139 3.40 -8.43 4.50
C ASP A 139 2.44 -7.40 5.09
N ARG A 140 1.41 -7.87 5.80
CA ARG A 140 0.34 -7.06 6.39
C ARG A 140 0.64 -6.80 7.86
N ASP A 141 0.99 -5.56 8.17
CA ASP A 141 0.93 -5.04 9.54
C ASP A 141 -0.45 -4.43 9.84
N LEU A 142 -0.71 -4.10 11.12
CA LEU A 142 -1.99 -3.55 11.60
C LEU A 142 -2.59 -2.43 10.72
N ARG A 143 -1.74 -1.54 10.20
CA ARG A 143 -2.17 -0.36 9.40
C ARG A 143 -1.30 -0.11 8.16
N SER A 144 -0.39 -1.02 7.83
CA SER A 144 0.49 -0.85 6.68
C SER A 144 0.68 -2.16 5.94
N GLU A 145 1.01 -2.04 4.67
CA GLU A 145 1.41 -3.16 3.82
C GLU A 145 2.84 -2.92 3.36
N GLN A 146 3.64 -3.97 3.36
CA GLN A 146 4.98 -3.95 2.84
C GLN A 146 5.08 -4.86 1.62
N PHE A 147 5.50 -4.30 0.49
CA PHE A 147 5.68 -5.05 -0.74
C PHE A 147 6.84 -6.05 -0.62
N LEU A 148 6.55 -7.32 -0.91
CA LEU A 148 7.51 -8.42 -0.85
C LEU A 148 7.99 -8.86 -2.23
N GLY A 149 7.10 -8.85 -3.23
CA GLY A 149 7.44 -9.27 -4.58
C GLY A 149 6.25 -9.28 -5.53
N GLU A 150 6.55 -9.49 -6.80
CA GLU A 150 5.60 -9.47 -7.92
C GLU A 150 5.91 -10.63 -8.87
N SER A 151 4.86 -11.22 -9.45
CA SER A 151 4.95 -12.14 -10.58
C SER A 151 3.78 -11.91 -11.55
N ARG A 152 3.76 -12.64 -12.65
CA ARG A 152 2.61 -12.72 -13.55
C ARG A 152 2.03 -14.13 -13.56
N THR A 153 0.73 -14.24 -13.78
CA THR A 153 0.11 -15.55 -14.02
C THR A 153 0.51 -16.09 -15.39
N ASP A 154 0.79 -17.40 -15.44
CA ASP A 154 1.08 -18.14 -16.68
C ASP A 154 -0.20 -18.59 -17.41
N GLU A 155 -0.06 -19.35 -18.49
CA GLU A 155 -1.16 -19.88 -19.31
C GLU A 155 -2.15 -20.77 -18.53
N ASN A 156 -1.71 -21.34 -17.40
CA ASN A 156 -2.53 -22.16 -16.51
C ASN A 156 -3.03 -21.35 -15.29
N GLY A 157 -2.90 -20.02 -15.32
CA GLY A 157 -3.25 -19.13 -14.22
C GLY A 157 -2.33 -19.25 -13.00
N GLY A 158 -1.24 -20.01 -13.10
CA GLY A 158 -0.30 -20.26 -12.03
C GLY A 158 0.61 -19.06 -11.78
N TYR A 159 0.96 -18.82 -10.52
CA TYR A 159 1.93 -17.79 -10.13
C TYR A 159 2.90 -18.30 -9.05
N SER A 160 4.08 -17.68 -8.95
CA SER A 160 5.05 -17.94 -7.88
C SER A 160 5.87 -16.69 -7.60
N ILE A 161 5.95 -16.29 -6.34
CA ILE A 161 6.68 -15.11 -5.86
C ILE A 161 7.67 -15.56 -4.78
N GLN A 162 8.94 -15.24 -4.99
CA GLN A 162 9.98 -15.44 -3.97
C GLN A 162 10.19 -14.15 -3.17
N TYR A 163 10.40 -14.29 -1.85
CA TYR A 163 10.62 -13.19 -0.93
C TYR A 163 11.51 -13.59 0.26
N TYR A 164 12.04 -12.60 0.96
CA TYR A 164 13.11 -12.76 1.97
C TYR A 164 12.80 -11.99 3.26
N SER A 165 13.29 -12.47 4.40
CA SER A 165 13.01 -11.85 5.71
C SER A 165 13.67 -10.49 5.88
N LYS A 166 14.78 -10.21 5.19
CA LYS A 166 15.36 -8.86 5.09
C LYS A 166 14.38 -7.78 4.60
N GLN A 167 13.30 -8.19 3.92
CA GLN A 167 12.28 -7.28 3.43
C GLN A 167 11.21 -6.99 4.48
N PHE A 168 11.30 -7.45 5.73
CA PHE A 168 10.32 -7.17 6.77
C PHE A 168 10.70 -5.92 7.56
N ARG A 169 9.73 -5.05 7.87
CA ARG A 169 9.94 -3.77 8.59
C ARG A 169 10.33 -3.95 10.06
N LYS A 170 10.04 -5.10 10.66
CA LYS A 170 10.37 -5.40 12.05
C LYS A 170 11.37 -6.55 12.10
N ARG A 171 12.57 -6.25 12.60
CA ARG A 171 13.66 -7.22 12.86
C ARG A 171 13.29 -8.32 13.89
N GLU A 172 12.04 -8.35 14.37
CA GLU A 172 11.53 -9.34 15.34
C GLU A 172 10.56 -10.38 14.74
N LYS A 173 10.14 -10.27 13.47
CA LYS A 173 9.21 -11.24 12.85
C LYS A 173 9.96 -12.28 12.01
N LEU A 174 9.93 -13.53 12.46
CA LEU A 174 10.48 -14.69 11.72
C LEU A 174 9.63 -15.07 10.48
N ALA A 175 8.40 -14.57 10.36
CA ALA A 175 7.47 -14.87 9.28
C ALA A 175 6.59 -13.65 8.92
N ALA A 176 6.18 -13.57 7.65
CA ALA A 176 5.27 -12.54 7.15
C ALA A 176 3.80 -12.92 7.41
N ASP A 177 2.96 -11.90 7.60
CA ASP A 177 1.51 -12.02 7.54
C ASP A 177 1.08 -11.75 6.09
N LEU A 178 1.03 -12.82 5.27
CA LEU A 178 0.92 -12.70 3.81
C LEU A 178 -0.48 -12.27 3.36
N VAL A 179 -0.51 -11.33 2.42
CA VAL A 179 -1.68 -10.98 1.61
C VAL A 179 -1.28 -10.97 0.14
N ILE A 180 -2.08 -11.62 -0.70
CA ILE A 180 -1.92 -11.65 -2.15
C ILE A 180 -2.94 -10.72 -2.79
N LYS A 181 -2.48 -9.86 -3.69
CA LYS A 181 -3.32 -8.97 -4.48
C LYS A 181 -3.09 -9.21 -5.95
N VAL A 182 -4.19 -9.40 -6.68
CA VAL A 182 -4.20 -9.63 -8.13
C VAL A 182 -4.60 -8.34 -8.83
N TYR A 183 -3.91 -7.98 -9.90
CA TYR A 183 -4.12 -6.75 -10.65
C TYR A 183 -4.25 -7.04 -12.14
N LYS A 184 -5.30 -6.48 -12.77
CA LYS A 184 -5.41 -6.42 -14.24
C LYS A 184 -4.54 -5.32 -14.83
N ALA A 185 -4.36 -4.22 -14.08
CA ALA A 185 -3.53 -3.07 -14.43
C ALA A 185 -2.93 -2.45 -13.15
N LYS A 186 -1.85 -1.67 -13.28
CA LYS A 186 -0.95 -1.26 -12.19
C LYS A 186 -1.60 -0.61 -10.95
N ASN A 187 -2.83 -0.07 -11.05
CA ASN A 187 -3.35 0.90 -10.09
C ASN A 187 -4.53 0.41 -9.22
N LYS A 188 -5.19 -0.72 -9.51
CA LYS A 188 -6.29 -1.24 -8.69
C LYS A 188 -6.30 -2.76 -8.65
N ALA A 189 -6.33 -3.32 -7.44
CA ALA A 189 -6.45 -4.76 -7.26
C ALA A 189 -7.84 -5.23 -7.73
N ALA A 190 -7.83 -6.27 -8.56
CA ALA A 190 -9.00 -7.01 -9.02
C ALA A 190 -9.54 -7.94 -7.91
N ALA A 191 -8.65 -8.45 -7.07
CA ALA A 191 -8.99 -9.28 -5.91
C ALA A 191 -7.85 -9.27 -4.87
N GLU A 192 -8.18 -9.63 -3.64
CA GLU A 192 -7.28 -9.72 -2.48
C GLU A 192 -7.59 -11.00 -1.69
N SER A 193 -6.55 -11.72 -1.25
CA SER A 193 -6.69 -12.93 -0.43
C SER A 193 -7.05 -12.59 1.02
N ALA A 194 -7.49 -13.60 1.78
CA ALA A 194 -7.42 -13.51 3.24
C ALA A 194 -5.95 -13.38 3.69
N ILE A 195 -5.75 -12.84 4.89
CA ILE A 195 -4.42 -12.77 5.52
C ILE A 195 -4.02 -14.18 5.96
N LEU A 196 -2.86 -14.64 5.49
CA LEU A 196 -2.20 -15.84 6.02
C LEU A 196 -1.17 -15.42 7.07
N PHE A 197 -1.55 -15.51 8.34
CA PHE A 197 -0.68 -15.15 9.46
C PHE A 197 0.49 -16.11 9.60
N ASN A 198 1.67 -15.57 9.92
CA ASN A 198 2.91 -16.33 10.13
C ASN A 198 3.18 -17.35 9.01
N ALA A 199 3.22 -16.88 7.77
CA ALA A 199 3.31 -17.74 6.60
C ALA A 199 4.52 -18.69 6.64
N PRO A 200 4.36 -19.95 6.20
CA PRO A 200 5.45 -20.92 6.11
C PRO A 200 6.47 -20.52 5.03
N PHE A 201 7.62 -21.20 4.99
CA PHE A 201 8.63 -21.02 3.95
C PHE A 201 8.10 -21.24 2.53
N SER A 202 7.16 -22.17 2.35
CA SER A 202 6.44 -22.36 1.11
C SER A 202 4.94 -22.31 1.39
N ALA A 203 4.28 -21.27 0.89
CA ALA A 203 2.85 -21.06 1.03
C ALA A 203 2.14 -21.29 -0.31
N ASN A 204 0.92 -21.83 -0.26
CA ASN A 204 0.04 -21.95 -1.42
C ASN A 204 -1.25 -21.16 -1.15
N ILE A 205 -1.58 -20.21 -2.03
CA ILE A 205 -2.77 -19.35 -1.91
C ILE A 205 -3.43 -19.25 -3.29
N ASP A 206 -4.52 -19.97 -3.48
CA ASP A 206 -5.36 -19.82 -4.66
C ASP A 206 -6.32 -18.65 -4.48
N LEU A 207 -6.69 -18.00 -5.58
CA LEU A 207 -7.56 -16.83 -5.53
C LEU A 207 -8.47 -16.72 -6.75
N THR A 208 -9.76 -16.54 -6.47
CA THR A 208 -10.79 -16.32 -7.49
C THR A 208 -11.01 -14.83 -7.72
N VAL A 209 -10.84 -14.37 -8.96
CA VAL A 209 -11.13 -12.98 -9.35
C VAL A 209 -12.61 -12.87 -9.74
N PRO A 210 -13.38 -11.98 -9.10
CA PRO A 210 -14.79 -11.84 -9.43
C PRO A 210 -14.95 -11.25 -10.84
N VAL A 211 -15.96 -11.71 -11.59
CA VAL A 211 -16.27 -11.24 -12.96
C VAL A 211 -16.38 -9.71 -13.06
N SER A 212 -16.89 -9.06 -12.00
CA SER A 212 -16.99 -7.61 -11.91
C SER A 212 -15.63 -6.89 -11.95
N ALA A 213 -14.54 -7.56 -11.60
CA ALA A 213 -13.20 -6.99 -11.68
C ALA A 213 -12.66 -6.91 -13.11
N PHE A 214 -13.24 -7.67 -14.05
CA PHE A 214 -12.86 -7.64 -15.47
C PHE A 214 -13.66 -6.65 -16.30
N GLN A 215 -14.82 -6.20 -15.81
CA GLN A 215 -15.66 -5.27 -16.54
C GLN A 215 -15.10 -3.84 -16.46
N PRO A 216 -15.07 -3.10 -17.59
CA PRO A 216 -14.76 -1.68 -17.53
C PRO A 216 -15.80 -0.96 -16.67
N PRO A 217 -15.43 0.14 -15.99
CA PRO A 217 -16.40 0.94 -15.26
C PRO A 217 -17.51 1.40 -16.21
N SER A 218 -18.74 1.40 -15.70
CA SER A 218 -19.89 1.89 -16.45
C SER A 218 -19.76 3.38 -16.79
N LEU A 219 -20.49 3.85 -17.81
CA LEU A 219 -20.51 5.27 -18.16
C LEU A 219 -20.87 6.13 -16.93
N PHE A 220 -21.88 5.73 -16.16
CA PHE A 220 -22.27 6.39 -14.91
C PHE A 220 -21.12 6.46 -13.90
N GLU A 221 -20.40 5.35 -13.69
CA GLU A 221 -19.24 5.33 -12.78
C GLU A 221 -18.07 6.18 -13.28
N LYS A 222 -17.84 6.22 -14.60
CA LYS A 222 -16.83 7.09 -15.22
C LYS A 222 -17.16 8.56 -14.98
N ILE A 223 -18.38 8.99 -15.30
CA ILE A 223 -18.84 10.37 -15.09
C ILE A 223 -18.70 10.73 -13.61
N LYS A 224 -19.30 9.93 -12.71
CA LYS A 224 -19.24 10.18 -11.26
C LYS A 224 -17.81 10.34 -10.74
N LYS A 225 -16.89 9.45 -11.17
CA LYS A 225 -15.49 9.49 -10.74
C LYS A 225 -14.76 10.73 -11.27
N THR A 226 -15.04 11.13 -12.51
CA THR A 226 -14.40 12.28 -13.15
C THR A 226 -14.94 13.60 -12.62
N LEU A 227 -16.25 13.71 -12.37
CA LEU A 227 -16.86 14.97 -11.94
C LEU A 227 -16.62 15.23 -10.45
N LYS A 228 -16.67 14.21 -9.58
CA LYS A 228 -16.54 14.37 -8.12
C LYS A 228 -15.40 15.29 -7.64
N PRO A 229 -14.15 15.18 -8.13
CA PRO A 229 -13.07 16.07 -7.69
C PRO A 229 -13.19 17.52 -8.17
N LEU A 230 -14.13 17.83 -9.08
CA LEU A 230 -14.34 19.17 -9.65
C LEU A 230 -15.48 19.96 -8.98
N LEU A 231 -16.19 19.35 -8.03
CA LEU A 231 -17.43 19.92 -7.48
C LEU A 231 -17.25 20.71 -6.18
N ASP A 232 -16.05 20.73 -5.59
CA ASP A 232 -15.83 21.23 -4.22
C ASP A 232 -16.92 20.70 -3.26
N ASP A 233 -17.77 21.58 -2.72
CA ASP A 233 -18.86 21.26 -1.80
C ASP A 233 -20.25 21.12 -2.47
N VAL A 234 -20.34 21.31 -3.80
CA VAL A 234 -21.60 21.23 -4.55
C VAL A 234 -21.99 19.77 -4.77
N VAL A 235 -23.23 19.41 -4.45
CA VAL A 235 -23.76 18.07 -4.73
C VAL A 235 -24.31 17.97 -6.16
N PHE A 236 -24.29 16.77 -6.74
CA PHE A 236 -24.68 16.56 -8.14
C PHE A 236 -26.10 17.05 -8.49
N SER A 237 -27.06 16.98 -7.55
CA SER A 237 -28.44 17.44 -7.77
C SER A 237 -28.55 18.96 -7.92
N ASP A 238 -27.61 19.71 -7.36
CA ASP A 238 -27.70 21.17 -7.24
C ASP A 238 -27.03 21.89 -8.41
N LEU A 239 -26.27 21.14 -9.23
CA LEU A 239 -25.65 21.65 -10.46
C LEU A 239 -26.73 22.18 -11.39
N ASN A 240 -26.48 23.34 -11.99
CA ASN A 240 -27.45 24.03 -12.83
C ASN A 240 -26.82 24.51 -14.15
N GLU A 241 -27.67 24.75 -15.15
CA GLU A 241 -27.31 25.41 -16.40
C GLU A 241 -28.32 26.52 -16.64
N ASN A 242 -27.94 27.76 -16.31
CA ASN A 242 -28.70 28.97 -16.50
C ASN A 242 -27.74 30.18 -16.65
N GLU A 243 -28.29 31.39 -16.68
CA GLU A 243 -27.48 32.62 -16.86
C GLU A 243 -26.48 32.87 -15.71
N LYS A 244 -26.75 32.37 -14.50
CA LYS A 244 -25.92 32.56 -13.31
C LYS A 244 -24.94 31.42 -13.08
N HIS A 245 -25.35 30.19 -13.38
CA HIS A 245 -24.59 28.96 -13.14
C HIS A 245 -24.47 28.18 -14.44
N GLN A 246 -23.25 28.07 -14.97
CA GLN A 246 -22.94 27.34 -16.21
C GLN A 246 -22.24 26.02 -15.90
N ASP A 247 -22.71 25.30 -14.88
CA ASP A 247 -21.98 24.18 -14.30
C ASP A 247 -21.83 23.03 -15.30
N ILE A 248 -22.87 22.76 -16.10
CA ILE A 248 -22.85 21.72 -17.12
C ILE A 248 -21.87 22.10 -18.23
N SER A 249 -21.90 23.35 -18.67
CA SER A 249 -20.94 23.89 -19.64
C SER A 249 -19.50 23.82 -19.14
N PHE A 250 -19.25 24.19 -17.88
CA PHE A 250 -17.94 24.14 -17.25
C PHE A 250 -17.41 22.70 -17.16
N LEU A 251 -18.20 21.79 -16.58
CA LEU A 251 -17.82 20.38 -16.42
C LEU A 251 -17.61 19.69 -17.77
N SER A 252 -18.38 20.04 -18.79
CA SER A 252 -18.19 19.54 -20.16
C SER A 252 -16.83 19.96 -20.72
N GLY A 253 -16.45 21.24 -20.55
CA GLY A 253 -15.16 21.77 -20.96
C GLY A 253 -13.97 21.09 -20.26
N GLU A 254 -14.06 20.88 -18.95
CA GLU A 254 -12.98 20.30 -18.14
C GLU A 254 -12.78 18.79 -18.38
N THR A 255 -13.87 18.07 -18.66
CA THR A 255 -13.85 16.59 -18.66
C THR A 255 -13.91 15.97 -20.04
N GLY A 256 -14.34 16.74 -21.05
CA GLY A 256 -14.56 16.26 -22.41
C GLY A 256 -15.81 15.41 -22.60
N PHE A 257 -16.64 15.22 -21.55
CA PHE A 257 -17.99 14.69 -21.72
C PHE A 257 -18.87 15.72 -22.42
N ASP A 258 -19.77 15.25 -23.29
CA ASP A 258 -20.77 16.12 -23.90
C ASP A 258 -21.76 16.67 -22.84
N LYS A 259 -22.30 17.86 -23.13
CA LYS A 259 -23.22 18.55 -22.21
C LYS A 259 -24.49 17.73 -21.96
N ASP A 260 -24.96 16.97 -22.95
CA ASP A 260 -26.17 16.16 -22.80
C ASP A 260 -25.98 14.99 -21.83
N THR A 261 -24.82 14.34 -21.83
CA THR A 261 -24.44 13.27 -20.90
C THR A 261 -24.29 13.79 -19.48
N ILE A 262 -23.67 14.96 -19.30
CA ILE A 262 -23.56 15.59 -17.97
C ILE A 262 -24.93 16.04 -17.47
N ALA A 263 -25.73 16.71 -18.31
CA ALA A 263 -27.10 17.12 -17.94
C ALA A 263 -27.95 15.90 -17.58
N ARG A 264 -27.90 14.83 -18.37
CA ARG A 264 -28.57 13.55 -18.10
C ARG A 264 -28.15 12.98 -16.74
N PHE A 265 -26.87 13.02 -16.41
CA PHE A 265 -26.35 12.57 -15.11
C PHE A 265 -26.88 13.43 -13.95
N VAL A 266 -26.90 14.74 -14.10
CA VAL A 266 -27.43 15.68 -13.09
C VAL A 266 -28.93 15.50 -12.89
N LEU A 267 -29.72 15.44 -13.96
CA LEU A 267 -31.17 15.21 -13.88
C LEU A 267 -31.49 13.86 -13.23
N ALA A 268 -30.69 12.83 -13.52
CA ALA A 268 -30.84 11.53 -12.87
C ALA A 268 -30.62 11.60 -11.35
N HIS A 269 -29.69 12.44 -10.89
CA HIS A 269 -29.49 12.72 -9.47
C HIS A 269 -30.62 13.54 -8.86
N ARG A 270 -31.22 14.48 -9.60
CA ARG A 270 -32.38 15.27 -9.16
C ARG A 270 -33.68 14.46 -9.04
N LEU A 271 -33.83 13.41 -9.86
CA LEU A 271 -34.99 12.51 -9.83
C LEU A 271 -34.87 11.40 -8.78
N ALA A 272 -33.66 11.13 -8.31
CA ALA A 272 -33.43 10.05 -7.36
C ALA A 272 -34.08 10.36 -6.01
N ASP A 273 -34.63 9.31 -5.38
CA ASP A 273 -35.20 9.36 -4.05
C ASP A 273 -34.76 8.12 -3.24
N GLU A 274 -35.41 7.86 -2.11
CA GLU A 274 -35.10 6.69 -1.28
C GLU A 274 -35.41 5.36 -1.99
N ALA A 275 -36.37 5.34 -2.92
CA ALA A 275 -36.83 4.14 -3.61
C ALA A 275 -36.07 3.88 -4.93
N ILE A 276 -35.75 4.93 -5.69
CA ILE A 276 -35.19 4.85 -7.05
C ILE A 276 -33.85 5.57 -7.11
N GLN A 277 -32.82 4.80 -7.44
CA GLN A 277 -31.44 5.28 -7.51
C GLN A 277 -31.15 6.05 -8.81
N PRO A 278 -30.18 6.99 -8.83
CA PRO A 278 -29.84 7.78 -10.00
C PRO A 278 -29.47 6.93 -11.22
N GLU A 279 -28.87 5.75 -11.05
CA GLU A 279 -28.50 4.86 -12.16
C GLU A 279 -29.72 4.45 -13.01
N PHE A 280 -30.88 4.22 -12.37
CA PHE A 280 -32.12 3.90 -13.07
C PHE A 280 -32.55 5.08 -13.96
N TRP A 281 -32.63 6.27 -13.36
CA TRP A 281 -33.02 7.49 -14.08
C TRP A 281 -32.05 7.83 -15.18
N PHE A 282 -30.75 7.66 -14.93
CA PHE A 282 -29.72 7.85 -15.92
C PHE A 282 -30.02 7.00 -17.15
N VAL A 283 -30.24 5.70 -17.01
CA VAL A 283 -30.55 4.81 -18.14
C VAL A 283 -31.85 5.19 -18.85
N LEU A 284 -32.89 5.52 -18.09
CA LEU A 284 -34.19 5.92 -18.66
C LEU A 284 -34.06 7.18 -19.52
N LEU A 285 -33.36 8.19 -19.01
CA LEU A 285 -33.10 9.46 -19.70
C LEU A 285 -32.14 9.34 -20.88
N GLY A 286 -31.47 8.20 -21.06
CA GLY A 286 -30.63 7.91 -22.24
C GLY A 286 -31.38 7.35 -23.43
N GLY A 287 -32.66 7.05 -23.27
CA GLY A 287 -33.53 6.67 -24.39
C GLY A 287 -33.99 7.89 -25.19
N SER A 288 -34.85 7.65 -26.19
CA SER A 288 -35.48 8.70 -26.99
C SER A 288 -36.45 9.61 -26.21
N PHE A 289 -36.55 9.42 -24.89
CA PHE A 289 -37.48 10.11 -24.02
C PHE A 289 -37.00 11.51 -23.61
N TYR A 290 -35.69 11.67 -23.45
CA TYR A 290 -35.09 12.95 -23.07
C TYR A 290 -34.06 13.36 -24.10
N GLN A 291 -34.09 14.63 -24.50
CA GLN A 291 -33.09 15.24 -25.36
C GLN A 291 -32.71 16.59 -24.76
N PHE A 292 -31.42 16.74 -24.43
CA PHE A 292 -30.89 17.98 -23.90
C PHE A 292 -31.05 19.12 -24.91
N ARG A 293 -31.50 20.28 -24.41
CA ARG A 293 -31.72 21.50 -25.21
C ARG A 293 -30.74 22.58 -24.74
N PRO A 294 -29.66 22.85 -25.49
CA PRO A 294 -28.60 23.76 -25.02
C PRO A 294 -29.05 25.22 -24.82
N ASN A 295 -30.19 25.62 -25.41
CA ASN A 295 -30.73 26.97 -25.32
C ASN A 295 -31.82 27.12 -24.24
N LYS A 296 -31.96 26.15 -23.34
CA LYS A 296 -32.94 26.15 -22.26
C LYS A 296 -32.25 25.90 -20.93
N THR A 297 -32.78 26.49 -19.86
CA THR A 297 -32.25 26.26 -18.53
C THR A 297 -32.43 24.80 -18.12
N LEU A 298 -31.58 24.30 -17.22
CA LEU A 298 -31.72 22.93 -16.73
C LEU A 298 -33.03 22.73 -15.96
N ASP A 299 -33.52 23.77 -15.27
CA ASP A 299 -34.77 23.74 -14.51
C ASP A 299 -36.01 23.69 -15.42
N ASP A 300 -36.02 24.44 -16.52
CA ASP A 300 -37.08 24.33 -17.55
C ASP A 300 -37.11 22.92 -18.15
N GLN A 301 -35.92 22.38 -18.45
CA GLN A 301 -35.78 21.05 -19.01
C GLN A 301 -36.20 19.96 -18.02
N TYR A 302 -35.89 20.13 -16.73
CA TYR A 302 -36.32 19.23 -15.67
C TYR A 302 -37.85 19.19 -15.59
N SER A 303 -38.51 20.35 -15.57
CA SER A 303 -39.98 20.45 -15.48
C SER A 303 -40.68 19.73 -16.64
N VAL A 304 -40.27 20.03 -17.88
CA VAL A 304 -40.83 19.38 -19.09
C VAL A 304 -40.58 17.87 -19.11
N MET A 305 -39.43 17.44 -18.61
CA MET A 305 -39.07 16.03 -18.54
C MET A 305 -39.93 15.29 -17.49
N VAL A 306 -40.16 15.87 -16.32
CA VAL A 306 -41.04 15.31 -15.28
C VAL A 306 -42.47 15.16 -15.79
N ASP A 307 -43.03 16.19 -16.44
CA ASP A 307 -44.38 16.12 -17.04
C ASP A 307 -44.51 14.97 -18.05
N SER A 308 -43.42 14.71 -18.78
CA SER A 308 -43.38 13.66 -19.79
C SER A 308 -43.33 12.25 -19.18
N LEU A 309 -42.86 12.09 -17.93
CA LEU A 309 -42.70 10.78 -17.29
C LEU A 309 -44.03 10.03 -17.17
N ASN A 310 -45.13 10.77 -17.09
CA ASN A 310 -46.49 10.24 -16.98
C ASN A 310 -46.92 9.44 -18.21
N SER A 311 -46.24 9.64 -19.34
CA SER A 311 -46.51 8.94 -20.59
C SER A 311 -45.59 7.74 -20.84
N VAL A 312 -44.64 7.46 -19.94
CA VAL A 312 -43.66 6.39 -20.12
C VAL A 312 -44.30 5.03 -19.84
N SER A 313 -44.32 4.17 -20.85
CA SER A 313 -44.79 2.79 -20.71
C SER A 313 -43.74 1.88 -20.07
N GLU A 314 -44.18 0.82 -19.39
CA GLU A 314 -43.32 -0.23 -18.86
C GLU A 314 -42.39 -0.83 -19.93
N LEU A 315 -42.89 -1.00 -21.16
CA LEU A 315 -42.11 -1.50 -22.28
C LEU A 315 -40.92 -0.57 -22.61
N GLN A 316 -41.12 0.74 -22.55
CA GLN A 316 -40.05 1.71 -22.76
C GLN A 316 -39.00 1.63 -21.64
N VAL A 317 -39.43 1.49 -20.38
CA VAL A 317 -38.50 1.30 -19.24
C VAL A 317 -37.67 0.04 -19.41
N ARG A 318 -38.30 -1.11 -19.70
CA ARG A 318 -37.59 -2.39 -19.91
C ARG A 318 -36.60 -2.30 -21.08
N LYS A 319 -36.97 -1.65 -22.18
CA LYS A 319 -36.07 -1.40 -23.32
C LYS A 319 -34.90 -0.51 -22.93
N ALA A 320 -35.12 0.54 -22.16
CA ALA A 320 -34.06 1.42 -21.68
C ALA A 320 -33.06 0.65 -20.80
N LEU A 321 -33.53 -0.13 -19.83
CA LEU A 321 -32.68 -0.97 -18.97
C LEU A 321 -31.85 -1.98 -19.76
N ALA A 322 -32.49 -2.72 -20.68
CA ALA A 322 -31.78 -3.67 -21.54
C ALA A 322 -30.68 -2.99 -22.37
N ARG A 323 -30.95 -1.79 -22.90
CA ARG A 323 -29.95 -0.96 -23.60
C ARG A 323 -28.82 -0.53 -22.65
N GLY A 324 -29.16 -0.03 -21.46
CA GLY A 324 -28.20 0.44 -20.47
C GLY A 324 -27.18 -0.63 -20.07
N PHE A 325 -27.63 -1.86 -19.81
CA PHE A 325 -26.72 -2.99 -19.54
C PHE A 325 -25.91 -3.38 -20.78
N LYS A 326 -26.55 -3.49 -21.95
CA LYS A 326 -25.87 -3.83 -23.21
C LYS A 326 -24.76 -2.83 -23.57
N GLN A 327 -24.94 -1.55 -23.24
CA GLN A 327 -23.98 -0.47 -23.50
C GLN A 327 -23.05 -0.16 -22.32
N ILE A 328 -23.14 -0.92 -21.22
CA ILE A 328 -22.36 -0.71 -20.00
C ILE A 328 -22.52 0.73 -19.47
N GLU A 329 -23.73 1.27 -19.52
CA GLU A 329 -24.03 2.62 -19.01
C GLU A 329 -24.14 2.65 -17.48
N ILE A 330 -24.56 1.53 -16.88
CA ILE A 330 -24.70 1.35 -15.43
C ILE A 330 -24.06 0.04 -14.96
N PRO A 331 -23.78 -0.10 -13.65
CA PRO A 331 -23.10 -1.29 -13.12
C PRO A 331 -23.93 -2.58 -13.26
N GLU A 332 -23.32 -3.66 -13.76
CA GLU A 332 -23.97 -5.00 -13.89
C GLU A 332 -24.50 -5.56 -12.58
N LYS A 333 -23.92 -5.19 -11.43
CA LYS A 333 -24.45 -5.58 -10.11
C LYS A 333 -25.91 -5.15 -9.88
N LEU A 334 -26.40 -4.14 -10.61
CA LEU A 334 -27.79 -3.72 -10.54
C LEU A 334 -28.74 -4.71 -11.21
N LYS A 335 -28.27 -5.55 -12.15
CA LYS A 335 -29.06 -6.59 -12.81
C LYS A 335 -29.62 -7.62 -11.82
N LYS A 336 -28.85 -7.95 -10.76
CA LYS A 336 -29.26 -8.88 -9.70
C LYS A 336 -30.24 -8.27 -8.69
N LYS A 337 -30.48 -6.96 -8.74
CA LYS A 337 -31.46 -6.22 -7.91
C LYS A 337 -32.76 -5.98 -8.68
N GLU A 338 -33.26 -6.99 -9.42
CA GLU A 338 -34.50 -6.91 -10.20
C GLU A 338 -35.68 -6.31 -9.41
N SER A 339 -35.77 -6.58 -8.10
CA SER A 339 -36.81 -6.01 -7.23
C SER A 339 -36.75 -4.49 -7.04
N VAL A 340 -35.59 -3.85 -7.23
CA VAL A 340 -35.46 -2.37 -7.21
C VAL A 340 -35.86 -1.78 -8.56
N MET A 341 -35.60 -2.50 -9.65
CA MET A 341 -35.96 -2.05 -11.00
C MET A 341 -37.45 -2.25 -11.31
N ASP A 342 -38.07 -3.31 -10.79
CA ASP A 342 -39.54 -3.50 -10.82
C ASP A 342 -40.26 -2.45 -9.96
N LYS A 343 -39.68 -2.04 -8.82
CA LYS A 343 -40.16 -0.88 -8.05
C LYS A 343 -39.97 0.44 -8.80
N GLY A 344 -38.90 0.59 -9.57
CA GLY A 344 -38.71 1.74 -10.47
C GLY A 344 -39.79 1.82 -11.55
N ILE A 345 -40.19 0.68 -12.14
CA ILE A 345 -41.34 0.60 -13.04
C ILE A 345 -42.61 1.08 -12.32
N SER A 346 -42.89 0.59 -11.10
CA SER A 346 -44.06 1.04 -10.31
C SER A 346 -43.96 2.50 -9.83
N GLY A 347 -42.76 3.04 -9.65
CA GLY A 347 -42.53 4.39 -9.14
C GLY A 347 -42.59 5.48 -10.21
N VAL A 348 -42.21 5.17 -11.47
CA VAL A 348 -42.53 6.03 -12.63
C VAL A 348 -44.05 6.25 -12.72
N PHE A 349 -44.85 5.22 -12.44
CA PHE A 349 -46.31 5.35 -12.36
C PHE A 349 -46.81 6.10 -11.10
N CYS A 350 -46.02 6.20 -10.02
CA CYS A 350 -46.40 6.97 -8.83
C CYS A 350 -46.12 8.47 -8.98
N ILE A 351 -45.01 8.86 -9.62
CA ILE A 351 -44.73 10.27 -9.96
C ILE A 351 -45.86 10.81 -10.85
N ALA A 352 -46.39 9.96 -11.74
CA ALA A 352 -47.52 10.28 -12.59
C ALA A 352 -48.89 10.45 -11.91
N LEU A 353 -49.01 10.05 -10.65
CA LEU A 353 -50.25 10.21 -9.87
C LEU A 353 -50.21 11.42 -8.93
N TYR A 354 -49.05 12.06 -8.75
CA TYR A 354 -48.84 13.18 -7.83
C TYR A 354 -48.26 14.44 -8.49
N SER A 355 -48.07 14.43 -9.81
CA SER A 355 -47.82 15.61 -10.66
C SER A 355 -49.12 16.04 -11.30
#